data_AF-A0AAW0JSQ4-F1
#
_entry.id   AF-A0AAW0JSQ4-F1
#
_cell.length_a   1.000
_cell.length_b   1.000
_cell.length_c   1.000
_cell.angle_alpha   90.00
_cell.angle_beta   90.00
_cell.angle_gamma   90.00
#
_symmetry.space_group_name_H-M   'P 1'
#
loop_
_entity.id
_entity.type
_entity.pdbx_description
1 polymer ?
#
loop_
_entity_poly.entity_id
_entity_poly.type
_entity_poly.pdbx_seq_one_letter_code
_entity_poly.pdbx_strand_id
1 'polypeptide(L)'
;MYIIFFGLLLFDGDKVVEEGINMAISSLEQSEVEFVKCHCCGLTEECTLDYIARVRERYQGRWICGLCAEAVKDESFRLQRDVSIDEALKSHEKFCEQSSSPPTNPTEDLIVAMKQVLRRTLDSPKKEGLGSCGPFLRSKSCFSSFSDTKE
;
A
#
# COMPACT_ATOMS: atom_id res chain seq x y z
N MET A 1 64.68 27.29 7.82
CA MET A 1 63.57 26.66 8.58
C MET A 1 62.20 26.77 7.89
N TYR A 2 62.13 27.01 6.56
CA TYR A 2 60.87 27.06 5.80
C TYR A 2 60.85 26.09 4.59
N ILE A 3 61.85 25.21 4.49
CA ILE A 3 61.99 24.23 3.39
C ILE A 3 61.54 22.83 3.84
N ILE A 4 61.23 22.63 5.13
CA ILE A 4 60.74 21.34 5.67
C ILE A 4 59.18 21.25 5.62
N PHE A 5 58.46 22.37 5.41
CA PHE A 5 56.99 22.37 5.36
C PHE A 5 56.39 22.15 3.96
N PHE A 6 57.21 22.16 2.90
CA PHE A 6 56.74 21.93 1.52
C PHE A 6 56.99 20.50 1.02
N GLY A 7 57.57 19.62 1.86
CA GLY A 7 58.08 18.31 1.47
C GLY A 7 57.21 17.09 1.82
N LEU A 8 55.94 17.28 2.15
CA LEU A 8 55.02 16.19 2.54
C LEU A 8 53.73 16.13 1.71
N LEU A 9 53.78 16.59 0.45
CA LEU A 9 52.71 16.41 -0.54
C LEU A 9 53.24 15.76 -1.82
N LEU A 10 53.83 14.59 -1.63
CA LEU A 10 54.02 13.52 -2.58
C LEU A 10 53.43 12.32 -1.81
N PHE A 11 52.34 11.67 -2.18
CA PHE A 11 52.16 10.80 -3.34
C PHE A 11 50.68 10.34 -3.43
N ASP A 12 50.19 10.13 -4.66
CA ASP A 12 49.04 9.27 -5.07
C ASP A 12 47.77 9.21 -4.19
N GLY A 13 46.79 10.08 -4.48
CA GLY A 13 45.50 10.11 -3.78
C GLY A 13 44.28 9.56 -4.55
N ASP A 14 44.38 9.26 -5.85
CA ASP A 14 43.22 8.86 -6.67
C ASP A 14 42.79 7.39 -6.49
N LYS A 15 43.30 6.69 -5.47
CA LYS A 15 42.88 5.31 -5.12
C LYS A 15 42.22 5.15 -3.76
N VAL A 16 42.33 6.13 -2.85
CA VAL A 16 41.80 6.00 -1.48
C VAL A 16 40.31 6.36 -1.41
N VAL A 17 39.82 7.17 -2.36
CA VAL A 17 38.42 7.64 -2.36
C VAL A 17 37.46 6.55 -2.86
N GLU A 18 37.89 5.63 -3.73
CA GLU A 18 37.01 4.55 -4.24
C GLU A 18 36.72 3.45 -3.20
N GLU A 19 37.67 3.08 -2.34
CA GLU A 19 37.44 2.04 -1.31
C GLU A 19 36.53 2.53 -0.18
N GLY A 20 36.58 3.83 0.16
CA GLY A 20 35.69 4.45 1.16
C GLY A 20 34.25 4.62 0.69
N ILE A 21 34.05 4.88 -0.62
CA ILE A 21 32.72 5.01 -1.21
C ILE A 21 32.03 3.65 -1.31
N ASN A 22 32.74 2.58 -1.67
CA ASN A 22 32.17 1.23 -1.75
C ASN A 22 31.67 0.70 -0.38
N MET A 23 32.33 1.05 0.73
CA MET A 23 31.88 0.69 2.09
C MET A 23 30.68 1.53 2.57
N ALA A 24 30.59 2.79 2.14
CA ALA A 24 29.43 3.65 2.40
C ALA A 24 28.22 3.27 1.52
N ILE A 25 28.44 2.78 0.29
CA ILE A 25 27.38 2.30 -0.61
C ILE A 25 26.87 0.92 -0.16
N SER A 26 27.74 0.01 0.32
CA SER A 26 27.30 -1.31 0.81
C SER A 26 26.43 -1.25 2.07
N SER A 27 26.48 -0.13 2.80
CA SER A 27 25.73 0.08 4.05
C SER A 27 24.43 0.88 3.85
N LEU A 28 24.20 1.47 2.67
CA LEU A 28 22.99 2.26 2.37
C LEU A 28 21.92 1.50 1.59
N GLU A 29 22.24 0.37 0.96
CA GLU A 29 21.33 -0.33 0.02
C GLU A 29 21.04 -1.79 0.37
N GLN A 30 21.15 -2.18 1.64
CA GLN A 30 20.39 -3.32 2.13
C GLN A 30 19.14 -2.79 2.82
N SER A 31 18.14 -2.43 2.01
CA SER A 31 16.78 -2.32 2.53
C SER A 31 16.37 -3.73 2.95
N GLU A 32 16.63 -4.08 4.20
CA GLU A 32 16.26 -5.37 4.76
C GLU A 32 14.73 -5.49 4.62
N VAL A 33 14.33 -6.45 3.80
CA VAL A 33 12.93 -6.74 3.47
C VAL A 33 12.51 -7.99 4.24
N GLU A 34 11.31 -7.94 4.82
CA GLU A 34 10.71 -9.02 5.58
C GLU A 34 9.33 -9.37 5.00
N PHE A 35 8.98 -10.66 5.05
CA PHE A 35 7.63 -11.11 4.72
C PHE A 35 6.73 -11.00 5.95
N VAL A 36 5.75 -10.10 5.89
CA VAL A 36 4.87 -9.83 7.03
C VAL A 36 3.43 -10.10 6.65
N LYS A 37 2.71 -10.77 7.55
CA LYS A 37 1.31 -11.14 7.38
C LYS A 37 0.40 -10.04 7.91
N CYS A 38 -0.49 -9.52 7.07
CA CYS A 38 -1.53 -8.57 7.44
C CYS A 38 -2.43 -9.13 8.54
N HIS A 39 -2.66 -8.33 9.58
CA HIS A 39 -3.52 -8.71 10.69
C HIS A 39 -4.99 -8.91 10.28
N CYS A 40 -5.51 -8.09 9.36
CA CYS A 40 -6.93 -8.10 8.99
C CYS A 40 -7.30 -9.21 8.00
N CYS A 41 -6.56 -9.31 6.89
CA CYS A 41 -6.93 -10.22 5.78
C CYS A 41 -5.98 -11.41 5.62
N GLY A 42 -4.90 -11.47 6.40
CA GLY A 42 -3.93 -12.57 6.34
C GLY A 42 -3.06 -12.60 5.08
N LEU A 43 -3.13 -11.59 4.21
CA LEU A 43 -2.24 -11.43 3.06
C LEU A 43 -0.79 -11.23 3.53
N THR A 44 0.16 -11.96 2.93
CA THR A 44 1.59 -11.79 3.18
C THR A 44 2.17 -10.83 2.14
N GLU A 45 2.89 -9.81 2.58
CA GLU A 45 3.58 -8.84 1.72
C GLU A 45 5.07 -8.78 2.07
N GLU A 46 5.91 -8.56 1.06
CA GLU A 46 7.33 -8.25 1.23
C GLU A 46 7.47 -6.74 1.48
N CYS A 47 8.04 -6.36 2.62
CA CYS A 47 8.11 -4.96 3.04
C CYS A 47 9.44 -4.63 3.69
N THR A 48 9.93 -3.42 3.45
CA THR A 48 11.11 -2.89 4.16
C THR A 48 10.81 -2.72 5.65
N LEU A 49 11.77 -3.00 6.52
CA LEU A 49 11.64 -2.83 7.98
C LEU A 49 11.13 -1.43 8.38
N ASP A 50 11.63 -0.37 7.73
CA ASP A 50 11.20 1.00 8.00
C ASP A 50 9.72 1.23 7.71
N TYR A 51 9.21 0.63 6.63
CA TYR A 51 7.79 0.72 6.30
C TYR A 51 6.93 -0.03 7.32
N ILE A 52 7.38 -1.22 7.74
CA ILE A 52 6.71 -2.02 8.77
C ILE A 52 6.61 -1.23 10.08
N ALA A 53 7.70 -0.59 10.50
CA ALA A 53 7.73 0.24 11.71
C ALA A 53 6.73 1.41 11.63
N ARG A 54 6.72 2.16 10.52
CA ARG A 54 5.79 3.29 10.31
C ARG A 54 4.32 2.87 10.32
N VAL A 55 4.00 1.72 9.76
CA VAL A 55 2.62 1.21 9.77
C VAL A 55 2.23 0.77 11.19
N ARG A 56 3.09 0.01 11.86
CA ARG A 56 2.84 -0.42 13.25
C ARG A 56 2.64 0.77 14.19
N GLU A 57 3.38 1.86 14.04
CA GLU A 57 3.19 3.08 14.84
C GLU A 57 1.77 3.66 14.70
N ARG A 58 1.22 3.66 13.48
CA ARG A 58 -0.13 4.21 13.20
C ARG A 58 -1.27 3.31 13.65
N TYR A 59 -1.06 2.00 13.63
CA TYR A 59 -2.09 0.99 13.84
C TYR A 59 -1.84 0.16 15.11
N GLN A 60 -1.40 0.80 16.20
CA GLN A 60 -1.25 0.20 17.53
C GLN A 60 -0.38 -1.06 17.58
N GLY A 61 0.75 -1.02 16.88
CA GLY A 61 1.68 -2.14 16.80
C GLY A 61 1.26 -3.24 15.83
N ARG A 62 0.08 -3.15 15.19
CA ARG A 62 -0.40 -4.14 14.23
C ARG A 62 0.09 -3.79 12.83
N TRP A 63 0.59 -4.79 12.12
CA TRP A 63 0.89 -4.67 10.69
C TRP A 63 -0.37 -4.93 9.87
N ILE A 64 -0.68 -4.03 8.93
CA ILE A 64 -1.77 -4.19 7.97
C ILE A 64 -1.24 -3.90 6.57
N CYS A 65 -1.77 -4.61 5.57
CA CYS A 65 -1.40 -4.39 4.17
C CYS A 65 -1.86 -3.03 3.66
N GLY A 66 -1.29 -2.58 2.54
CA GLY A 66 -1.63 -1.27 1.95
C GLY A 66 -3.12 -1.11 1.63
N LEU A 67 -3.81 -2.19 1.25
CA LEU A 67 -5.24 -2.15 0.94
C LEU A 67 -6.10 -1.98 2.20
N CYS A 68 -5.79 -2.71 3.28
CA CYS A 68 -6.48 -2.56 4.56
C CYS A 68 -6.20 -1.20 5.19
N ALA A 69 -4.98 -0.66 5.03
CA ALA A 69 -4.63 0.66 5.52
C ALA A 69 -5.49 1.78 4.92
N GLU A 70 -5.70 1.75 3.59
CA GLU A 70 -6.59 2.71 2.94
C GLU A 70 -8.05 2.48 3.30
N ALA A 71 -8.50 1.23 3.44
CA ALA A 71 -9.87 0.93 3.86
C ALA A 71 -10.19 1.46 5.27
N VAL A 72 -9.30 1.23 6.25
CA VAL A 72 -9.44 1.75 7.63
C VAL A 72 -9.45 3.28 7.64
N LYS A 73 -8.61 3.91 6.81
CA LYS A 73 -8.56 5.37 6.66
C LYS A 73 -9.84 5.92 6.03
N ASP A 74 -10.40 5.26 5.03
CA ASP A 74 -11.69 5.61 4.43
C ASP A 74 -12.85 5.44 5.43
N GLU A 75 -12.86 4.37 6.23
CA GLU A 75 -13.85 4.16 7.30
C GLU A 75 -13.79 5.29 8.33
N SER A 76 -12.57 5.69 8.74
CA SER A 76 -12.36 6.81 9.66
C SER A 76 -12.90 8.14 9.11
N PHE A 77 -12.82 8.36 7.80
CA PHE A 77 -13.31 9.58 7.15
C PHE A 77 -14.83 9.56 6.93
N ARG A 78 -15.41 8.39 6.60
CA ARG A 78 -16.84 8.24 6.30
C ARG A 78 -17.74 8.36 7.52
N LEU A 79 -17.27 7.99 8.71
CA LEU A 79 -18.08 7.91 9.93
C LEU A 79 -18.18 9.22 10.74
N GLN A 80 -17.70 10.34 10.20
CA GLN A 80 -17.52 11.62 10.92
C GLN A 80 -16.45 11.52 12.03
N ARG A 81 -15.85 12.66 12.36
CA ARG A 81 -14.48 12.87 12.88
C ARG A 81 -14.12 12.22 14.23
N ASP A 82 -14.98 11.42 14.83
CA ASP A 82 -14.80 10.93 16.20
C ASP A 82 -14.50 9.42 16.30
N VAL A 83 -14.46 8.69 15.19
CA VAL A 83 -14.07 7.27 15.21
C VAL A 83 -12.56 7.17 15.33
N SER A 84 -12.10 6.56 16.42
CA SER A 84 -10.68 6.30 16.62
C SER A 84 -10.16 5.31 15.57
N ILE A 85 -8.86 5.40 15.25
CA ILE A 85 -8.21 4.42 14.34
C ILE A 85 -8.39 2.98 14.87
N ASP A 86 -8.48 2.78 16.19
CA ASP A 86 -8.78 1.47 16.77
C ASP A 86 -10.15 0.95 16.37
N GLU A 87 -11.18 1.77 16.53
CA GLU A 87 -12.56 1.38 16.25
C GLU A 87 -12.76 1.13 14.75
N ALA A 88 -12.15 1.96 13.89
CA ALA A 88 -12.14 1.75 12.46
C ALA A 88 -11.42 0.44 12.09
N LEU A 89 -10.28 0.16 12.72
CA LEU A 89 -9.53 -1.07 12.47
C LEU A 89 -10.32 -2.32 12.93
N LYS A 90 -10.95 -2.27 14.10
CA LYS A 90 -11.79 -3.36 14.63
C LYS A 90 -13.06 -3.59 13.80
N SER A 91 -13.63 -2.54 13.24
CA SER A 91 -14.73 -2.61 12.26
C SER A 91 -14.25 -3.36 11.01
N HIS A 92 -13.09 -2.95 10.49
CA HIS A 92 -12.49 -3.55 9.30
C HIS A 92 -12.10 -5.02 9.49
N GLU A 93 -11.58 -5.41 10.66
CA GLU A 93 -11.28 -6.81 11.00
C GLU A 93 -12.52 -7.70 10.86
N LYS A 94 -13.64 -7.27 11.45
CA LYS A 94 -14.92 -8.01 11.35
C LYS A 94 -15.40 -8.13 9.91
N PHE A 95 -15.20 -7.08 9.12
CA PHE A 95 -15.52 -7.10 7.69
C PHE A 95 -14.63 -8.11 6.94
N CYS A 96 -13.32 -8.12 7.20
CA CYS A 96 -12.40 -9.08 6.64
C CYS A 96 -12.75 -10.53 7.03
N GLU A 97 -13.11 -10.80 8.28
CA GLU A 97 -13.57 -12.11 8.74
C GLU A 97 -14.81 -12.59 7.96
N GLN A 98 -15.81 -11.72 7.80
CA GLN A 98 -17.01 -12.03 7.02
C GLN A 98 -16.68 -12.30 5.55
N SER A 99 -15.76 -11.52 4.96
CA SER A 99 -15.38 -11.66 3.55
C SER A 99 -14.49 -12.87 3.26
N SER A 100 -13.72 -13.34 4.25
CA SER A 100 -12.81 -14.48 4.11
C SER A 100 -13.49 -15.83 4.37
N SER A 101 -14.61 -15.82 5.10
CA SER A 101 -15.41 -17.02 5.31
C SER A 101 -16.09 -17.46 4.01
N PRO A 102 -15.97 -18.74 3.60
CA PRO A 102 -16.71 -19.24 2.46
C PRO A 102 -18.22 -19.15 2.75
N PRO A 103 -19.02 -18.67 1.79
CA PRO A 103 -20.48 -18.66 1.93
C PRO A 103 -21.00 -20.08 2.19
N THR A 104 -21.96 -20.22 3.11
CA THR A 104 -22.56 -21.54 3.44
C THR A 104 -23.27 -22.15 2.24
N ASN A 105 -23.84 -21.31 1.35
CA ASN A 105 -24.42 -21.73 0.09
C ASN A 105 -23.95 -20.80 -1.05
N PRO A 106 -22.79 -21.07 -1.68
CA PRO A 106 -22.15 -20.15 -2.62
C PRO A 106 -23.05 -19.80 -3.81
N THR A 107 -23.87 -20.75 -4.28
CA THR A 107 -24.75 -20.55 -5.43
C THR A 107 -25.91 -19.62 -5.09
N GLU A 108 -26.57 -19.83 -3.96
CA GLU A 108 -27.68 -18.96 -3.53
C GLU A 108 -27.18 -17.56 -3.20
N ASP A 109 -26.06 -17.45 -2.49
CA ASP A 109 -25.46 -16.17 -2.10
C ASP A 109 -25.02 -15.37 -3.34
N LEU A 110 -24.47 -16.03 -4.36
CA LEU A 110 -24.17 -15.40 -5.64
C LEU A 110 -25.44 -14.90 -6.35
N ILE A 111 -26.50 -15.71 -6.41
CA ILE A 111 -27.77 -15.31 -7.04
C ILE A 111 -28.33 -14.07 -6.31
N VAL A 112 -28.30 -14.05 -4.98
CA VAL A 112 -28.75 -12.92 -4.17
C VAL A 112 -27.91 -11.68 -4.45
N ALA A 113 -26.58 -11.80 -4.43
CA ALA A 113 -25.66 -10.70 -4.71
C ALA A 113 -25.89 -10.12 -6.11
N MET A 114 -25.99 -10.97 -7.14
CA MET A 114 -26.27 -10.54 -8.52
C MET A 114 -27.63 -9.85 -8.63
N LYS A 115 -28.68 -10.39 -8.00
CA LYS A 115 -30.00 -9.74 -7.95
C LYS A 115 -29.91 -8.35 -7.34
N GLN A 116 -29.12 -8.17 -6.29
CA GLN A 116 -28.97 -6.89 -5.62
C GLN A 116 -28.21 -5.87 -6.47
N VAL A 117 -27.18 -6.30 -7.19
CA VAL A 117 -26.45 -5.45 -8.17
C VAL A 117 -27.38 -5.01 -9.30
N LEU A 118 -28.15 -5.95 -9.87
CA LEU A 118 -29.11 -5.64 -10.93
C LEU A 118 -30.19 -4.68 -10.46
N ARG A 119 -30.78 -4.90 -9.28
CA ARG A 119 -31.76 -3.98 -8.68
C ARG A 119 -31.21 -2.57 -8.52
N ARG A 120 -30.03 -2.41 -7.89
CA ARG A 120 -29.39 -1.09 -7.74
C ARG A 120 -29.10 -0.39 -9.06
N THR A 121 -28.81 -1.15 -10.11
CA THR A 121 -28.57 -0.60 -11.45
C THR A 121 -29.87 -0.09 -12.08
N LEU A 122 -30.98 -0.81 -11.86
CA LEU A 122 -32.31 -0.46 -12.37
C LEU A 122 -32.99 0.64 -11.53
N ASP A 123 -32.71 0.71 -10.23
CA ASP A 123 -33.25 1.70 -9.28
C ASP A 123 -32.53 3.07 -9.36
N SER A 124 -31.55 3.23 -10.26
CA SER A 124 -30.96 4.54 -10.56
C SER A 124 -32.01 5.41 -11.24
N PRO A 125 -32.40 6.58 -10.68
CA PRO A 125 -33.25 7.50 -11.40
C PRO A 125 -32.47 7.97 -12.63
N LYS A 126 -32.97 7.62 -13.81
CA LYS A 126 -32.51 8.17 -15.08
C LYS A 126 -32.68 9.69 -14.99
N LYS A 127 -31.60 10.40 -14.64
CA LYS A 127 -31.62 11.86 -14.48
C LYS A 127 -31.69 12.48 -15.87
N GLU A 128 -32.91 12.58 -16.40
CA GLU A 128 -33.23 13.47 -17.50
C GLU A 128 -33.34 14.88 -16.89
N GLY A 129 -32.26 15.67 -17.02
CA GLY A 129 -32.28 17.11 -16.71
C GLY A 129 -31.40 17.55 -15.53
N LEU A 130 -30.41 18.37 -15.87
CA LEU A 130 -29.79 19.47 -15.10
C LEU A 130 -29.12 19.17 -13.73
N GLY A 131 -27.80 19.36 -13.71
CA GLY A 131 -27.11 20.02 -12.60
C GLY A 131 -26.57 19.18 -11.44
N SER A 132 -25.25 19.19 -11.30
CA SER A 132 -24.41 18.96 -10.11
C SER A 132 -24.23 17.51 -9.57
N CYS A 133 -22.94 17.19 -9.37
CA CYS A 133 -22.30 15.99 -8.81
C CYS A 133 -22.39 14.73 -9.68
N GLY A 134 -21.38 14.54 -10.54
CA GLY A 134 -21.25 13.38 -11.41
C GLY A 134 -20.92 12.07 -10.66
N PRO A 135 -21.33 10.91 -11.19
CA PRO A 135 -21.01 9.60 -10.64
C PRO A 135 -19.53 9.26 -10.87
N PHE A 136 -18.96 8.51 -9.92
CA PHE A 136 -17.69 7.78 -9.98
C PHE A 136 -17.08 7.76 -11.38
N LEU A 137 -16.08 8.63 -11.62
CA LEU A 137 -15.27 8.56 -12.82
C LEU A 137 -14.58 7.21 -12.82
N ARG A 138 -15.11 6.29 -13.63
CA ARG A 138 -14.46 5.06 -14.07
C ARG A 138 -13.03 5.42 -14.47
N SER A 139 -12.06 4.97 -13.68
CA SER A 139 -10.64 5.18 -13.95
C SER A 139 -10.36 4.81 -15.41
N LYS A 140 -9.82 5.75 -16.17
CA LYS A 140 -9.35 5.49 -17.53
C LYS A 140 -8.14 4.56 -17.41
N SER A 141 -8.40 3.26 -17.59
CA SER A 141 -7.47 2.26 -18.13
C SER A 141 -5.97 2.42 -17.77
N CYS A 142 -5.51 1.71 -16.74
CA CYS A 142 -4.15 1.18 -16.76
C CYS A 142 -4.17 -0.14 -17.54
N PHE A 143 -4.37 -0.07 -18.85
CA PHE A 143 -4.06 -1.19 -19.74
C PHE A 143 -2.80 -0.79 -20.49
N SER A 144 -1.65 -1.22 -19.99
CA SER A 144 -0.42 -1.19 -20.79
C SER A 144 -0.62 -2.17 -21.93
N SER A 145 -0.56 -1.68 -23.17
CA SER A 145 -0.51 -2.54 -24.35
C SER A 145 0.73 -3.41 -24.24
N PHE A 146 0.57 -4.70 -23.98
CA PHE A 146 1.62 -5.67 -24.24
C PHE A 146 1.72 -5.77 -25.76
N SER A 147 2.79 -5.21 -26.33
CA SER A 147 3.15 -5.56 -27.70
C SER A 147 3.72 -6.97 -27.67
N ASP A 148 2.96 -7.93 -28.22
CA ASP A 148 3.45 -9.27 -28.51
C ASP A 148 4.70 -9.18 -29.39
N THR A 149 5.83 -9.62 -28.85
CA THR A 149 7.01 -9.93 -29.66
C THR A 149 6.97 -11.42 -29.92
N LYS A 150 6.74 -11.76 -31.19
CA LYS A 150 6.78 -13.11 -31.72
C LYS A 150 8.24 -13.52 -31.93
N GLU A 151 8.66 -14.62 -31.32
CA GLU A 151 9.64 -15.55 -31.91
C GLU A 151 9.02 -16.95 -31.99
#